data_AF-A0AAV5WI97-F1
#
_entry.id   AF-A0AAV5WI97-F1
#
_cell.length_a   1.000
_cell.length_b   1.000
_cell.length_c   1.000
_cell.angle_alpha   90.00
_cell.angle_beta   90.00
_cell.angle_gamma   90.00
#
_symmetry.space_group_name_H-M   'P 1'
#
loop_
_entity.id
_entity.type
_entity.pdbx_description
1 polymer ?
#
loop_
_entity_poly.entity_id
_entity_poly.type
_entity_poly.pdbx_seq_one_letter_code
_entity_poly.pdbx_strand_id
1 'polypeptide(L)'
;LSDGSIVVRAKIVVAGKGGERFRTLDSFDFFSPSKISDVILVVDGKKLHVSRQILACDSSYFETLFYGDFKESNSREIVMEDIKID
;
A
#
# COMPACT_ATOMS: atom_id res chain seq x y z
N LEU A 1 -13.80 -23.54 19.03
CA LEU A 1 -13.89 -22.21 19.67
C LEU A 1 -15.37 -21.92 19.83
N SER A 2 -15.82 -21.70 21.06
CA SER A 2 -17.24 -21.68 21.46
C SER A 2 -17.84 -20.27 21.54
N ASP A 3 -17.17 -19.27 20.95
CA ASP A 3 -17.49 -17.84 21.03
C ASP A 3 -17.64 -17.18 19.64
N GLY A 4 -17.62 -17.94 18.56
CA GLY A 4 -17.65 -17.41 17.19
C GLY A 4 -16.28 -16.97 16.65
N SER A 5 -15.18 -17.21 17.38
CA SER A 5 -13.83 -16.91 16.91
C SER A 5 -13.35 -17.84 15.80
N ILE A 6 -12.74 -17.26 14.75
CA ILE A 6 -12.01 -17.99 13.70
C ILE A 6 -10.51 -17.71 13.86
N VAL A 7 -9.71 -18.76 13.93
CA VAL A 7 -8.24 -18.67 13.88
C VAL A 7 -7.77 -19.10 12.51
N VAL A 8 -7.17 -18.17 11.77
CA VAL A 8 -6.53 -18.46 10.48
C VAL A 8 -5.03 -18.62 10.70
N ARG A 9 -4.47 -19.80 10.40
CA ARG A 9 -3.02 -20.00 10.26
C ARG A 9 -2.70 -20.28 8.80
N ALA A 10 -1.89 -19.42 8.20
CA ALA A 10 -1.31 -19.65 6.89
C ALA A 10 0.16 -20.02 7.04
N LYS A 11 0.55 -21.20 6.54
CA LYS A 11 1.96 -21.53 6.32
C LYS A 11 2.24 -21.27 4.84
N ILE A 12 2.98 -20.21 4.56
CA ILE A 12 3.37 -19.88 3.19
C ILE A 12 4.65 -20.64 2.88
N VAL A 13 4.56 -21.64 1.99
CA VAL A 13 5.72 -22.34 1.43
C VAL A 13 5.80 -21.96 -0.03
N VAL A 14 6.84 -21.24 -0.40
CA VAL A 14 7.03 -20.84 -1.79
C VAL A 14 8.06 -21.75 -2.43
N ALA A 15 7.57 -22.67 -3.25
CA ALA A 15 8.39 -23.57 -4.03
C ALA A 15 8.86 -22.84 -5.30
N GLY A 16 10.06 -22.26 -5.26
CA GLY A 16 10.68 -21.67 -6.46
C GLY A 16 11.20 -22.75 -7.39
N LYS A 17 11.08 -22.56 -8.70
CA LYS A 17 11.98 -23.24 -9.64
C LYS A 17 13.36 -22.59 -9.45
N GLY A 18 14.42 -23.39 -9.31
CA GLY A 18 15.75 -22.90 -8.96
C GLY A 18 16.13 -21.64 -9.76
N GLY A 19 16.44 -20.54 -9.05
CA GLY A 19 16.78 -19.23 -9.62
C GLY A 19 15.83 -18.08 -9.24
N GLU A 20 14.60 -18.38 -8.82
CA GLU A 20 13.67 -17.34 -8.35
C GLU A 20 14.02 -16.92 -6.92
N ARG A 21 14.70 -15.77 -6.78
CA ARG A 21 14.91 -15.11 -5.49
C ARG A 21 13.65 -14.35 -5.10
N PHE A 22 13.18 -14.57 -3.87
CA PHE A 22 12.37 -13.55 -3.19
C PHE A 22 13.20 -12.27 -3.16
N ARG A 23 12.80 -11.29 -3.95
CA ARG A 23 13.40 -9.97 -3.90
C ARG A 23 12.81 -9.26 -2.69
N THR A 24 13.66 -8.97 -1.72
CA THR A 24 13.39 -7.84 -0.83
C THR A 24 13.32 -6.61 -1.73
N LEU A 25 12.29 -5.78 -1.55
CA LEU A 25 12.17 -4.52 -2.27
C LEU A 25 13.20 -3.55 -1.70
N ASP A 26 14.44 -3.66 -2.17
CA ASP A 26 15.54 -2.80 -1.73
C ASP A 26 15.33 -1.35 -2.22
N SER A 27 14.55 -1.18 -3.30
CA SER A 27 13.98 0.09 -3.71
C SER A 27 12.72 -0.14 -4.56
N PHE A 28 11.74 0.77 -4.43
CA PHE A 28 10.55 0.80 -5.27
C PHE A 28 10.48 2.17 -5.95
N ASP A 29 10.37 2.19 -7.27
CA ASP A 29 10.16 3.44 -8.01
C ASP A 29 8.66 3.79 -7.98
N PHE A 30 8.32 4.71 -7.08
CA PHE A 30 6.95 5.20 -6.94
C PHE A 30 6.54 6.17 -8.06
N PHE A 31 7.47 6.71 -8.85
CA PHE A 31 7.13 7.65 -9.94
C PHE A 31 6.68 6.92 -11.20
N SER A 32 6.98 5.62 -11.32
CA SER A 32 6.51 4.78 -12.41
C SER A 32 5.19 4.08 -12.06
N PRO A 33 4.23 3.99 -13.00
CA PRO A 33 3.01 3.20 -12.80
C PRO A 33 3.35 1.73 -12.52
N SER A 34 2.67 1.17 -11.53
CA SER A 34 2.76 -0.25 -11.19
C SER A 34 1.42 -0.95 -11.44
N LYS A 35 1.46 -2.24 -11.74
CA LYS A 35 0.24 -3.04 -11.93
C LYS A 35 -0.50 -3.32 -10.60
N ILE A 36 0.17 -3.09 -9.47
CA ILE A 36 -0.36 -3.41 -8.13
C ILE A 36 -0.69 -2.16 -7.31
N SER A 37 -0.39 -0.96 -7.80
CA SER A 37 -0.79 0.27 -7.11
C SER A 37 -2.28 0.54 -7.31
N ASP A 38 -2.95 0.97 -6.24
CA ASP A 38 -4.40 1.19 -6.16
C ASP A 38 -4.75 2.66 -5.82
N VAL A 39 -3.73 3.51 -5.68
CA VAL A 39 -3.85 4.96 -5.50
C VAL A 39 -2.68 5.73 -6.08
N ILE A 40 -2.96 6.94 -6.53
CA ILE A 40 -1.97 7.97 -6.88
C ILE A 40 -2.00 9.06 -5.81
N LEU A 41 -0.86 9.32 -5.18
CA LEU A 41 -0.65 10.52 -4.36
C LEU A 41 0.01 11.59 -5.22
N VAL A 42 -0.55 12.79 -5.23
CA VAL A 42 0.02 13.95 -5.92
C VAL A 42 0.67 14.84 -4.86
N VAL A 43 2.01 14.86 -4.84
CA VAL A 43 2.80 15.63 -3.87
C VAL A 43 3.66 16.60 -4.66
N ASP A 44 3.52 17.91 -4.39
CA ASP A 44 4.23 18.96 -5.14
C ASP A 44 4.09 18.82 -6.67
N GLY A 45 2.88 18.48 -7.12
CA GLY A 45 2.56 18.24 -8.54
C GLY A 45 3.12 16.92 -9.13
N LYS A 46 3.91 16.16 -8.37
CA LYS A 46 4.47 14.87 -8.82
C LYS A 46 3.55 13.71 -8.42
N LYS A 47 3.39 12.73 -9.32
CA LYS A 47 2.54 11.56 -9.10
C LYS A 47 3.34 10.39 -8.52
N LEU A 48 2.86 9.87 -7.40
CA LEU A 48 3.39 8.69 -6.71
C LEU A 48 2.36 7.58 -6.76
N HIS A 49 2.69 6.47 -7.42
CA HIS A 49 1.87 5.28 -7.56
C HIS A 49 2.14 4.32 -6.40
N VAL A 50 1.21 4.23 -5.45
CA VAL A 50 1.41 3.50 -4.18
C VAL A 50 0.27 2.51 -3.89
N SER A 51 0.43 1.70 -2.83
CA SER A 51 -0.61 0.81 -2.32
C SER A 51 -1.19 1.36 -1.02
N ARG A 52 -2.52 1.46 -0.94
CA ARG A 52 -3.23 1.89 0.28
C ARG A 52 -2.93 0.99 1.45
N GLN A 53 -2.98 -0.33 1.23
CA GLN A 53 -2.75 -1.31 2.28
C GLN A 53 -1.35 -1.19 2.87
N ILE A 54 -0.33 -1.08 2.01
CA ILE A 54 1.06 -0.97 2.47
C ILE A 54 1.26 0.30 3.30
N LEU A 55 0.78 1.45 2.82
CA LEU A 55 0.91 2.73 3.53
C LEU A 55 0.10 2.77 4.83
N ALA A 56 -1.11 2.23 4.85
CA ALA A 56 -1.94 2.18 6.05
C ALA A 56 -1.37 1.26 7.13
N CYS A 57 -0.78 0.12 6.74
CA CYS A 57 -0.08 -0.77 7.67
C CYS A 57 1.09 -0.07 8.38
N ASP A 58 1.73 0.90 7.71
CA ASP A 58 2.92 1.59 8.22
C ASP A 58 2.59 2.97 8.84
N SER A 59 1.38 3.51 8.62
CA SER A 59 1.00 4.84 9.06
C SER A 59 -0.50 4.97 9.35
N SER A 60 -0.82 5.29 10.60
CA SER A 60 -2.19 5.55 11.04
C SER A 60 -2.83 6.76 10.35
N TYR A 61 -2.02 7.71 9.85
CA TYR A 61 -2.49 8.82 9.03
C TYR A 61 -3.08 8.28 7.71
N PHE A 62 -2.33 7.42 7.02
CA PHE A 62 -2.79 6.82 5.76
C PHE A 62 -3.91 5.81 5.98
N GLU A 63 -3.92 5.08 7.09
CA GLU A 63 -5.04 4.25 7.49
C GLU A 63 -6.34 5.07 7.59
N THR A 64 -6.28 6.20 8.31
CA THR A 64 -7.41 7.11 8.48
C THR A 64 -7.82 7.75 7.15
N LEU A 65 -6.86 8.19 6.34
CA LEU A 65 -7.13 8.81 5.04
C LEU A 65 -7.81 7.85 4.05
N PHE A 66 -7.35 6.60 4.00
CA PHE A 66 -7.82 5.62 3.01
C PHE A 66 -9.03 4.82 3.45
N TYR A 67 -9.22 4.61 4.75
CA TYR A 67 -10.26 3.72 5.29
C TYR A 67 -11.18 4.39 6.32
N GLY A 68 -11.01 5.68 6.59
CA GLY A 68 -11.95 6.48 7.37
C GLY A 68 -13.13 7.00 6.53
N ASP A 69 -13.94 7.86 7.14
CA ASP A 69 -15.11 8.47 6.49
C ASP A 69 -14.75 9.78 5.77
N PHE A 70 -13.74 9.75 4.91
CA PHE A 70 -13.28 10.90 4.13
C PHE A 70 -13.62 10.74 2.64
N LYS A 71 -13.68 11.86 1.90
CA LYS A 71 -13.94 11.81 0.45
C LYS A 71 -12.79 11.09 -0.29
N GLU A 72 -11.58 11.17 0.25
CA GLU A 72 -10.35 10.59 -0.27
C GLU A 72 -10.37 9.06 -0.28
N SER A 73 -11.12 8.44 0.62
CA SER A 73 -11.22 6.98 0.77
C SER A 73 -11.78 6.28 -0.48
N ASN A 74 -12.55 7.02 -1.31
CA ASN A 74 -13.06 6.54 -2.60
C ASN A 74 -12.30 7.11 -3.81
N SER A 75 -11.27 7.93 -3.60
CA SER A 75 -10.55 8.59 -4.70
C SER A 75 -9.37 7.76 -5.21
N ARG A 76 -9.21 7.70 -6.54
CA ARG A 76 -8.03 7.08 -7.18
C ARG A 76 -6.81 8.00 -7.19
N GLU A 77 -7.01 9.31 -7.04
CA GLU A 77 -5.96 10.33 -7.04
C GLU A 77 -6.20 11.30 -5.88
N ILE A 78 -5.20 11.50 -5.01
CA ILE A 78 -5.31 12.32 -3.80
C ILE A 78 -4.18 13.34 -3.82
N VAL A 79 -4.53 14.62 -3.70
CA VAL A 79 -3.56 15.72 -3.63
C VAL A 79 -3.13 15.92 -2.18
N MET A 80 -1.83 15.95 -1.95
CA MET A 80 -1.21 16.16 -0.63
C MET A 80 -0.69 17.60 -0.57
N GLU A 81 -1.52 18.51 -0.07
CA GLU A 81 -1.24 19.96 -0.12
C GLU A 81 -0.10 20.40 0.82
N ASP A 82 0.06 19.71 1.96
CA ASP A 82 1.00 20.10 3.02
C ASP A 82 2.33 19.31 3.00
N ILE A 83 2.61 18.54 1.95
CA ILE A 83 3.82 17.71 1.85
C ILE A 83 4.70 18.19 0.70
N LYS A 84 6.00 18.32 0.98
CA LYS A 84 7.03 18.58 -0.03
C LYS A 84 7.90 17.34 -0.22
N ILE A 85 8.33 17.12 -1.46
CA ILE A 85 9.37 16.14 -1.78
C ILE A 85 10.70 16.88 -1.71
N ASP A 86 11.55 16.50 -0.77
CA ASP A 86 12.95 16.95 -0.69
C ASP A 86 13.82 16.29 -1.76
#